data_AF-A0A820R5Z7-F1
#
_entry.id   AF-A0A820R5Z7-F1
#
_cell.length_a   1.000
_cell.length_b   1.000
_cell.length_c   1.000
_cell.angle_alpha   90.00
_cell.angle_beta   90.00
_cell.angle_gamma   90.00
#
_symmetry.space_group_name_H-M   'P 1'
#
loop_
_entity.id
_entity.type
_entity.pdbx_description
1 polymer ?
#
loop_
_entity_poly.entity_id
_entity_poly.type
_entity_poly.pdbx_seq_one_letter_code
_entity_poly.pdbx_strand_id
1 'polypeptide(L)'
;CLIGTFKEGFHDGYVLKELCKHERYCCEVLQNDILKSFVPKYNGTVTDDEGKSYIEMEDLLASFHEPCIMDCKIGVRTYLEEDLAKSESDPVPRADLYEKMIAIDPTAPTEKENEEKKIL
;
A
#
# COMPACT_ATOMS: atom_id res chain seq x y z
N CYS A 1 -11.73 -11.53 -8.65
CA CYS A 1 -11.21 -10.37 -9.40
C CYS A 1 -10.14 -9.71 -8.54
N LEU A 2 -8.93 -10.27 -8.52
CA LEU A 2 -7.80 -9.74 -7.74
C LEU A 2 -7.15 -8.62 -8.58
N ILE A 3 -7.46 -7.37 -8.28
CA ILE A 3 -6.89 -6.24 -9.00
C ILE A 3 -5.50 -5.94 -8.41
N GLY A 4 -4.47 -6.16 -9.21
CA GLY A 4 -3.23 -5.36 -9.21
C GLY A 4 -2.11 -5.69 -8.21
N THR A 5 -2.38 -6.30 -7.06
CA THR A 5 -1.33 -6.50 -6.02
C THR A 5 -1.45 -7.79 -5.20
N PHE A 6 -2.55 -8.54 -5.37
CA PHE A 6 -2.84 -9.74 -4.58
C PHE A 6 -2.94 -10.98 -5.47
N LYS A 7 -2.47 -12.13 -4.97
CA LYS A 7 -2.68 -13.47 -5.55
C LYS A 7 -3.57 -14.30 -4.62
N GLU A 8 -4.13 -15.40 -5.13
CA GLU A 8 -4.87 -16.37 -4.30
C GLU A 8 -3.94 -17.03 -3.27
N GLY A 9 -4.43 -17.22 -2.04
CA GLY A 9 -3.70 -17.87 -0.96
C GLY A 9 -3.51 -19.37 -1.19
N PHE A 10 -2.60 -19.98 -0.44
CA PHE A 10 -2.46 -21.43 -0.36
C PHE A 10 -3.55 -22.05 0.50
N HIS A 11 -4.09 -21.28 1.45
CA HIS A 11 -5.19 -21.66 2.32
C HIS A 11 -6.51 -21.07 1.84
N ASP A 12 -7.58 -21.86 1.95
CA ASP A 12 -8.93 -21.40 1.59
C ASP A 12 -9.32 -20.20 2.47
N GLY A 13 -9.83 -19.14 1.83
CA GLY A 13 -10.12 -17.86 2.48
C GLY A 13 -8.89 -17.01 2.81
N TYR A 14 -7.75 -17.23 2.14
CA TYR A 14 -6.55 -16.39 2.26
C TYR A 14 -6.12 -15.80 0.90
N VAL A 15 -5.36 -14.71 0.97
CA VAL A 15 -4.75 -14.02 -0.16
C VAL A 15 -3.27 -13.77 0.09
N LEU A 16 -2.50 -13.68 -0.99
CA LEU A 16 -1.09 -13.35 -0.97
C LEU A 16 -0.88 -11.89 -1.35
N LYS A 17 -0.20 -11.13 -0.51
CA LYS A 17 0.27 -9.78 -0.79
C LYS A 17 1.79 -9.79 -0.97
N GLU A 18 2.32 -9.08 -1.95
CA GLU A 18 3.78 -8.99 -2.13
C GLU A 18 4.48 -8.53 -0.83
N LEU A 19 5.59 -9.18 -0.49
CA LEU A 19 6.25 -8.99 0.78
C LEU A 19 6.82 -7.56 0.92
N CYS A 20 6.28 -6.81 1.88
CA CYS A 20 6.90 -5.62 2.45
C CYS A 20 7.42 -5.94 3.85
N LYS A 21 8.70 -5.66 4.13
CA LYS A 21 9.33 -5.98 5.43
C LYS A 21 8.64 -5.27 6.61
N HIS A 22 8.28 -4.00 6.44
CA HIS A 22 7.58 -3.22 7.47
C HIS A 22 6.18 -3.77 7.74
N GLU A 23 5.44 -4.10 6.67
CA GLU A 23 4.10 -4.66 6.80
C GLU A 23 4.13 -6.03 7.48
N ARG A 24 5.05 -6.91 7.07
CA ARG A 24 5.26 -8.21 7.72
C ARG A 24 5.47 -8.04 9.23
N TYR A 25 6.37 -7.14 9.61
CA TYR A 25 6.65 -6.87 11.02
C TYR A 25 5.38 -6.39 11.77
N CYS A 26 4.65 -5.44 11.19
CA CYS A 26 3.38 -4.98 11.77
C CYS A 26 2.37 -6.12 11.92
N CYS A 27 2.20 -6.96 10.89
CA CYS A 27 1.33 -8.12 10.95
C CYS A 27 1.72 -9.08 12.10
N GLU A 28 3.01 -9.41 12.23
CA GLU A 28 3.53 -10.30 13.28
C GLU A 28 3.26 -9.74 14.69
N VAL A 29 3.47 -8.43 14.89
CA VAL A 29 3.20 -7.76 16.17
C VAL A 29 1.70 -7.75 16.48
N LEU A 30 0.87 -7.38 15.49
CA LEU A 30 -0.58 -7.27 15.66
C LEU A 30 -1.24 -8.62 16.00
N GLN A 31 -0.66 -9.76 15.60
CA GLN A 31 -1.17 -11.08 16.00
C GLN A 31 -1.10 -11.36 17.51
N ASN A 32 -0.38 -10.54 18.27
CA ASN A 32 -0.22 -10.62 19.72
C ASN A 32 -0.72 -9.36 20.45
N ASP A 33 -1.38 -8.44 19.75
CA ASP A 33 -1.89 -7.18 20.29
C ASP A 33 -3.41 -7.22 20.52
N ILE A 34 -3.95 -6.27 21.30
CA ILE A 34 -5.40 -6.09 21.49
C ILE A 34 -6.13 -5.80 20.16
N LEU A 35 -5.42 -5.28 19.16
CA LEU A 35 -5.97 -4.96 17.84
C LEU A 35 -6.15 -6.19 16.93
N LYS A 36 -5.70 -7.39 17.36
CA LYS A 36 -5.73 -8.62 16.55
C LYS A 36 -7.08 -8.89 15.87
N SER A 37 -8.20 -8.65 16.55
CA SER A 37 -9.56 -8.90 16.02
C SER A 37 -10.03 -7.86 15.00
N PHE A 38 -9.27 -6.79 14.79
CA PHE A 38 -9.62 -5.68 13.88
C PHE A 38 -8.72 -5.64 12.64
N VAL A 39 -7.83 -6.61 12.48
CA VAL A 39 -6.93 -6.74 11.34
C VAL A 39 -7.03 -8.14 10.73
N PRO A 40 -6.71 -8.33 9.44
CA PRO A 40 -6.68 -9.65 8.83
C PRO A 40 -5.76 -10.61 9.59
N LYS A 41 -6.14 -11.87 9.73
CA LYS A 41 -5.22 -12.89 10.26
C LYS A 41 -4.00 -13.01 9.35
N TYR A 42 -2.82 -13.09 9.96
CA TYR A 42 -1.56 -13.33 9.27
C TYR A 42 -1.18 -14.81 9.37
N ASN A 43 -0.85 -15.43 8.22
CA ASN A 43 -0.48 -16.85 8.14
C ASN A 43 1.00 -17.08 7.78
N GLY A 44 1.84 -16.04 7.90
CA GLY A 44 3.26 -16.15 7.60
C GLY A 44 3.64 -15.64 6.22
N THR A 45 4.83 -16.02 5.78
CA THR A 45 5.40 -15.62 4.50
C THR A 45 5.68 -16.83 3.63
N VAL A 46 5.44 -16.71 2.35
CA VAL A 46 5.63 -17.75 1.33
C VAL A 46 6.49 -17.21 0.20
N THR A 47 7.24 -18.08 -0.46
CA THR A 47 8.06 -17.71 -1.63
C THR A 47 7.62 -18.60 -2.79
N ASP A 48 7.35 -18.00 -3.94
CA ASP A 48 6.99 -18.74 -5.15
C ASP A 48 8.22 -19.30 -5.88
N ASP A 49 7.98 -20.09 -6.92
CA ASP A 49 9.03 -20.74 -7.72
C ASP A 49 9.93 -19.75 -8.47
N GLU A 50 9.46 -18.50 -8.66
CA GLU A 50 10.22 -17.40 -9.25
C GLU A 50 11.08 -16.65 -8.21
N GLY A 51 11.04 -17.09 -6.94
CA GLY A 51 11.79 -16.50 -5.85
C GLY A 51 11.15 -15.25 -5.27
N LYS A 52 9.91 -14.92 -5.64
CA LYS A 52 9.18 -13.77 -5.13
C LYS A 52 8.47 -14.12 -3.82
N SER A 53 8.66 -13.28 -2.81
CA SER A 53 8.06 -13.50 -1.49
C SER A 53 6.77 -12.73 -1.29
N TYR A 54 5.87 -13.34 -0.52
CA TYR A 54 4.55 -12.84 -0.19
C TYR A 54 4.26 -12.98 1.30
N ILE A 55 3.38 -12.13 1.80
CA ILE A 55 2.65 -12.30 3.05
C ILE A 55 1.34 -13.01 2.72
N GLU A 56 1.04 -14.11 3.41
CA GLU A 56 -0.26 -14.75 3.34
C GLU A 56 -1.16 -14.22 4.46
N MET A 57 -2.34 -13.73 4.12
CA MET A 57 -3.28 -13.12 5.06
C MET A 57 -4.73 -13.43 4.71
N GLU A 58 -5.62 -13.35 5.71
CA GLU A 58 -7.05 -13.64 5.56
C GLU A 58 -7.70 -12.76 4.47
N ASP A 59 -8.46 -13.40 3.59
CA ASP A 59 -9.36 -12.72 2.67
C ASP A 59 -10.59 -12.25 3.43
N LEU A 60 -10.64 -10.95 3.69
CA LEU A 60 -11.77 -10.32 4.38
C LEU A 60 -13.09 -10.44 3.59
N LEU A 61 -13.04 -10.76 2.30
CA LEU A 61 -14.22 -10.86 1.44
C LEU A 61 -14.76 -12.30 1.35
N ALA A 62 -14.01 -13.31 1.80
CA ALA A 62 -14.34 -14.72 1.57
C ALA A 62 -15.72 -15.15 2.10
N SER A 63 -16.22 -14.48 3.14
CA SER A 63 -17.52 -14.78 3.75
C SER A 63 -18.69 -13.94 3.21
N PHE A 64 -18.43 -12.99 2.32
CA PHE A 64 -19.44 -12.06 1.81
C PHE A 64 -19.96 -12.49 0.43
N HIS A 65 -21.27 -12.37 0.23
CA HIS A 65 -21.90 -12.49 -1.09
C HIS A 65 -22.09 -11.09 -1.68
N GLU A 66 -21.55 -10.82 -2.86
CA GLU A 66 -21.60 -9.51 -3.54
C GLU A 66 -21.20 -8.32 -2.64
N PRO A 67 -19.98 -8.32 -2.05
CA PRO A 67 -19.55 -7.26 -1.15
C PRO A 67 -19.42 -5.91 -1.84
N CYS A 68 -19.84 -4.84 -1.16
CA CYS A 68 -19.48 -3.47 -1.49
C CYS A 68 -18.29 -3.05 -0.63
N ILE A 69 -17.25 -2.50 -1.26
CA ILE A 69 -15.96 -2.23 -0.60
C ILE A 69 -15.72 -0.72 -0.56
N MET A 70 -15.26 -0.23 0.60
CA MET A 70 -14.76 1.13 0.78
C MET A 70 -13.39 1.05 1.45
N ASP A 71 -12.41 1.75 0.88
CA ASP A 71 -11.09 1.93 1.47
C ASP A 71 -10.96 3.37 1.98
N CYS A 72 -10.78 3.51 3.29
CA CYS A 72 -10.59 4.80 3.95
C CYS A 72 -9.17 4.87 4.52
N LYS A 73 -8.30 5.62 3.85
CA LYS A 73 -6.96 5.92 4.38
C LYS A 73 -7.07 6.81 5.62
N ILE A 74 -6.46 6.38 6.73
CA ILE A 74 -6.55 7.05 8.03
C ILE A 74 -5.30 7.90 8.30
N GLY A 75 -5.51 9.11 8.83
CA GLY A 75 -4.45 10.05 9.24
C GLY A 75 -4.57 11.41 8.56
N VAL A 76 -4.05 12.46 9.20
CA VAL A 76 -4.01 13.82 8.61
C VAL A 76 -2.86 14.02 7.63
N ARG A 77 -1.92 13.06 7.59
CA ARG A 77 -0.78 13.02 6.66
C ARG A 77 -0.63 11.61 6.09
N THR A 78 -0.19 11.50 4.86
CA THR A 78 -0.05 10.22 4.13
C THR A 78 1.39 9.87 3.76
N TYR A 79 2.36 10.64 4.26
CA TYR A 79 3.80 10.44 4.07
C TYR A 79 4.50 10.30 5.43
N LEU A 80 5.64 9.62 5.44
CA LEU A 80 6.49 9.48 6.62
C LEU A 80 7.38 10.71 6.80
N GLU A 81 7.72 11.05 8.04
CA GLU A 81 8.67 12.14 8.33
C GLU A 81 10.05 11.87 7.72
N GLU A 82 10.46 10.60 7.70
CA GLU A 82 11.71 10.17 7.07
C GLU A 82 11.72 10.42 5.55
N ASP A 83 10.57 10.26 4.89
CA ASP A 83 10.46 10.51 3.45
C ASP A 83 10.51 12.02 3.14
N LEU A 84 9.93 12.84 4.01
CA LEU A 84 10.03 14.30 3.93
C LEU A 84 11.50 14.75 4.09
N ALA A 85 12.19 14.26 5.12
CA ALA A 85 13.59 14.59 5.36
C ALA A 85 14.50 14.13 4.20
N LYS A 86 14.24 12.94 3.64
CA LYS A 86 14.95 12.47 2.44
C LYS A 86 14.71 13.40 1.26
N SER A 87 13.47 13.80 1.02
CA SER A 87 13.13 14.71 -0.08
C SER A 87 13.80 16.09 0.04
N GLU A 88 14.04 16.57 1.27
CA GLU A 88 14.81 17.81 1.49
C GLU A 88 16.32 17.62 1.19
N SER A 89 16.86 16.45 1.48
CA SER A 89 18.28 16.14 1.28
C SER A 89 18.66 15.65 -0.12
N ASP A 90 17.77 14.90 -0.77
CA ASP A 90 17.94 14.26 -2.09
C ASP A 90 16.57 14.18 -2.78
N PRO A 91 16.09 15.31 -3.35
CA PRO A 91 14.78 15.37 -3.99
C PRO A 91 14.72 14.47 -5.22
N VAL A 92 13.66 13.67 -5.33
CA VAL A 92 13.40 12.79 -6.49
C VAL A 92 12.13 13.23 -7.21
N PRO A 93 12.25 14.08 -8.26
CA PRO A 93 11.08 14.63 -8.93
C PRO A 93 10.23 13.57 -9.63
N ARG A 94 8.90 13.70 -9.53
CA ARG A 94 7.89 12.74 -9.97
C ARG A 94 7.01 13.30 -11.08
N ALA A 95 7.25 12.87 -12.31
CA ALA A 95 6.43 13.23 -13.47
C ALA A 95 5.00 12.66 -13.38
N ASP A 96 4.85 11.46 -12.83
CA ASP A 96 3.56 10.79 -12.68
C ASP A 96 2.63 11.51 -11.68
N LEU A 97 3.20 12.18 -10.67
CA LEU A 97 2.44 13.00 -9.73
C LEU A 97 2.05 14.34 -10.35
N TYR A 98 2.89 14.92 -11.20
CA TYR A 98 2.57 16.14 -11.94
C TYR A 98 1.36 15.96 -12.86
N GLU A 99 1.34 14.88 -13.65
CA GLU A 99 0.21 14.57 -14.54
C GLU A 99 -1.10 14.43 -13.77
N LYS A 100 -1.06 13.77 -12.61
CA LYS A 100 -2.23 13.63 -11.72
C LYS A 100 -2.66 14.96 -11.12
N MET A 101 -1.71 15.81 -10.71
CA MET A 101 -2.00 17.10 -10.10
C MET A 101 -2.69 18.04 -11.09
N ILE A 102 -2.14 18.20 -12.29
CA ILE A 102 -2.74 19.03 -13.35
C ILE A 102 -4.13 18.53 -13.76
N ALA A 103 -4.34 17.21 -13.79
CA ALA A 103 -5.65 16.64 -14.12
C ALA A 103 -6.75 16.99 -13.08
N ILE A 104 -6.36 17.27 -11.83
CA ILE A 104 -7.27 17.66 -10.74
C ILE A 104 -7.40 19.18 -10.68
N ASP A 105 -6.27 19.89 -10.63
CA ASP A 105 -6.19 21.34 -10.55
C ASP A 105 -4.96 21.84 -11.35
N PRO A 106 -5.17 22.40 -12.56
CA PRO A 106 -4.09 22.95 -13.37
C PRO A 106 -3.32 24.11 -12.76
N THR A 107 -3.86 24.76 -11.71
CA THR A 107 -3.26 25.94 -11.07
C THR A 107 -2.47 25.61 -9.81
N ALA A 108 -2.51 24.36 -9.36
CA ALA A 108 -1.87 23.94 -8.12
C ALA A 108 -0.32 23.83 -8.20
N PRO A 109 0.29 23.37 -9.30
CA PRO A 109 1.75 23.30 -9.40
C PRO A 109 2.41 24.67 -9.48
N THR A 110 3.62 24.78 -8.94
CA THR A 110 4.45 25.98 -9.04
C THR A 110 4.97 26.20 -10.48
N GLU A 111 5.43 27.41 -10.79
CA GLU A 111 6.02 27.73 -12.11
C GLU A 111 7.18 26.77 -12.47
N LYS A 112 8.06 26.50 -11.50
CA LYS A 112 9.17 25.56 -11.68
C LYS A 112 8.71 24.13 -11.97
N GLU A 113 7.70 23.63 -11.25
CA GLU A 113 7.15 22.30 -11.48
C GLU A 113 6.47 22.18 -12.84
N ASN A 114 5.86 23.26 -13.33
CA ASN A 114 5.28 23.33 -14.69
C ASN A 114 6.36 23.33 -15.78
N GLU A 115 7.47 24.05 -15.57
CA GLU A 115 8.62 24.05 -16.48
C GLU A 115 9.25 22.67 -16.57
N GLU A 116 9.46 22.01 -15.42
CA GLU A 116 10.11 20.70 -15.33
C GLU A 116 9.15 19.52 -15.60
N LYS A 117 7.84 19.77 -15.55
CA LYS A 117 6.75 18.77 -15.63
C LYS A 117 6.87 17.66 -14.61
N LYS A 118 7.27 18.01 -13.39
CA LYS A 118 7.50 17.09 -12.27
C LYS A 118 7.15 17.77 -10.96
N ILE A 119 6.59 17.01 -10.01
CA ILE A 119 6.40 17.45 -8.62
C ILE A 119 7.58 16.95 -7.79
N LEU A 120 8.05 17.78 -6.87
CA LEU A 120 9.09 17.38 -5.91
C LEU A 120 8.53 16.50 -4.80
#